data_AF-A0A8S3JIB5-F1
#
_entry.id   AF-A0A8S3JIB5-F1
#
_cell.length_a   1.000
_cell.length_b   1.000
_cell.length_c   1.000
_cell.angle_alpha   90.00
_cell.angle_beta   90.00
_cell.angle_gamma   90.00
#
_symmetry.space_group_name_H-M   'P 1'
#
loop_
_entity.id
_entity.type
_entity.pdbx_description
1 polymer ?
#
loop_
_entity_poly.entity_id
_entity_poly.type
_entity_poly.pdbx_seq_one_letter_code
_entity_poly.pdbx_strand_id
1 'polypeptide(L)'
;MTFVYQWWSNSDLVVYIKPEDLEKMRQENSIWLGNHRYEVDWLLGWVVTQRLGLAGGSKIVGKQSLRLLPIIGWCWYFTEAIFLRRVWSSDKAVLERDLKRLVDDYPKDYNFTVRFPFHIK
;
A
#
# COMPACT_ATOMS: atom_id res chain seq x y z
N MET A 1 4.03 -9.76 -7.36
CA MET A 1 4.43 -8.82 -8.44
C MET A 1 5.82 -8.24 -8.27
N THR A 2 6.40 -8.28 -7.07
CA THR A 2 7.76 -7.81 -6.78
C THR A 2 8.87 -8.48 -7.60
N PHE A 3 8.61 -9.65 -8.21
CA PHE A 3 9.53 -10.29 -9.16
C PHE A 3 9.85 -9.41 -10.37
N VAL A 4 8.90 -8.56 -10.82
CA VAL A 4 9.11 -7.66 -11.96
C VAL A 4 10.23 -6.67 -11.66
N TYR A 5 10.26 -6.17 -10.42
CA TYR A 5 11.30 -5.24 -9.97
C TYR A 5 12.62 -5.96 -9.63
N GLN A 6 12.55 -7.05 -8.86
CA GLN A 6 13.75 -7.68 -8.34
C GLN A 6 14.47 -8.56 -9.37
N TRP A 7 13.72 -9.41 -10.07
CA TRP A 7 14.30 -10.40 -10.98
C TRP A 7 14.29 -9.91 -12.43
N TRP A 8 13.15 -9.42 -12.93
CA TRP A 8 13.04 -9.06 -14.35
C TRP A 8 13.80 -7.79 -14.70
N SER A 9 13.69 -6.72 -13.89
CA SER A 9 14.46 -5.49 -14.12
C SER A 9 15.83 -5.47 -13.42
N ASN A 10 16.20 -6.56 -12.73
CA ASN A 10 17.46 -6.69 -11.98
C ASN A 10 17.75 -5.47 -11.09
N SER A 11 16.72 -4.95 -10.42
CA SER A 11 16.80 -3.72 -9.64
C SER A 11 16.82 -4.02 -8.14
N ASP A 12 17.50 -3.18 -7.37
CA ASP A 12 17.54 -3.26 -5.92
C ASP A 12 17.07 -1.96 -5.26
N LEU A 13 16.46 -2.09 -4.08
CA LEU A 13 15.84 -1.01 -3.32
C LEU A 13 16.57 -0.80 -2.00
N VAL A 14 17.19 0.36 -1.83
CA VAL A 14 17.78 0.78 -0.55
C VAL A 14 16.82 1.73 0.15
N VAL A 15 16.43 1.38 1.39
CA VAL A 15 15.58 2.22 2.24
C VAL A 15 16.42 2.79 3.36
N TYR A 16 16.46 4.12 3.46
CA TYR A 16 17.08 4.83 4.57
C TYR A 16 16.04 5.10 5.65
N ILE A 17 16.19 4.44 6.78
CA ILE A 17 15.29 4.54 7.93
C ILE A 17 16.10 4.30 9.20
N LYS A 18 15.66 4.91 10.31
CA LYS A 18 16.26 4.64 11.61
C LYS A 18 15.90 3.21 12.07
N PRO A 19 16.83 2.46 12.69
CA PRO A 19 16.55 1.10 13.14
C PRO A 19 15.34 1.00 14.09
N GLU A 20 15.15 1.98 14.96
CA GLU A 20 14.02 2.03 15.89
C GLU A 20 12.66 2.20 15.19
N ASP A 21 12.61 2.96 14.09
CA ASP A 21 11.39 3.16 13.32
C ASP A 21 11.07 1.93 12.47
N LEU A 22 12.12 1.25 11.98
CA LEU A 22 11.99 0.00 11.24
C LEU A 22 11.32 -1.10 12.08
N GLU A 23 11.69 -1.20 13.36
CA GLU A 23 11.11 -2.20 14.26
C GLU A 23 9.64 -1.90 14.55
N LYS A 24 9.30 -0.64 14.83
CA LYS A 24 7.90 -0.21 15.02
C LYS A 24 7.03 -0.52 13.82
N MET A 25 7.54 -0.32 12.60
CA MET A 25 6.81 -0.64 11.37
C MET A 25 6.43 -2.12 11.26
N ARG A 26 7.14 -3.04 11.93
CA ARG A 26 6.84 -4.47 11.92
C ARG A 26 5.86 -4.87 13.02
N GLN A 27 5.80 -4.09 14.09
CA GLN A 27 5.03 -4.39 15.29
C GLN A 27 3.66 -3.73 15.32
N GLU A 28 3.43 -2.70 14.49
CA GLU A 28 2.21 -1.89 14.53
C GLU A 28 1.57 -1.70 13.15
N ASN A 29 0.26 -1.46 13.16
CA ASN A 29 -0.45 -0.97 11.98
C ASN A 29 0.08 0.40 11.59
N SER A 30 0.32 0.61 10.29
CA SER A 30 0.95 1.84 9.81
C SER A 30 0.25 2.43 8.58
N ILE A 31 0.28 3.76 8.51
CA ILE A 31 -0.14 4.52 7.34
C ILE A 31 1.10 5.17 6.73
N TRP A 32 1.41 4.83 5.49
CA TRP A 32 2.55 5.38 4.78
C TRP A 32 2.10 6.47 3.84
N LEU A 33 2.56 7.69 4.11
CA LEU A 33 2.31 8.85 3.29
C LEU A 33 3.56 9.10 2.45
N GLY A 34 3.47 8.80 1.16
CA GLY A 34 4.59 8.92 0.24
C GLY A 34 4.28 9.94 -0.86
N ASN A 35 5.28 10.76 -1.20
CA ASN A 35 5.21 11.56 -2.41
C ASN A 35 5.22 10.62 -3.62
N HIS A 36 4.20 10.72 -4.46
CA HIS A 36 4.03 9.90 -5.65
C HIS A 36 4.55 10.66 -6.86
N ARG A 37 5.74 10.27 -7.34
CA ARG A 37 6.43 10.90 -8.47
C ARG A 37 6.39 10.03 -9.71
N TYR A 38 6.41 8.70 -9.55
CA TYR A 38 6.46 7.77 -10.67
C TYR A 38 5.38 6.71 -10.53
N GLU A 39 4.87 6.24 -11.67
CA GLU A 39 3.84 5.21 -11.70
C GLU A 39 4.27 3.90 -11.01
N VAL A 40 5.56 3.65 -10.85
CA VAL A 40 6.11 2.43 -10.22
C VAL A 40 6.28 2.53 -8.71
N ASP A 41 6.00 3.68 -8.08
CA ASP A 41 6.23 3.86 -6.62
C ASP A 41 5.48 2.84 -5.77
N TRP A 42 4.29 2.40 -6.21
CA TRP A 42 3.53 1.37 -5.51
C TRP A 42 4.25 0.02 -5.47
N LEU A 43 5.04 -0.29 -6.50
CA LEU A 43 5.81 -1.53 -6.60
C LEU A 43 6.97 -1.50 -5.60
N LEU A 44 7.63 -0.35 -5.45
CA LEU A 44 8.68 -0.14 -4.45
C LEU A 44 8.13 -0.36 -3.05
N GLY A 45 7.00 0.26 -2.73
CA GLY A 45 6.33 0.05 -1.44
C GLY A 45 6.01 -1.42 -1.17
N TRP A 46 5.75 -2.23 -2.21
CA TRP A 46 5.47 -3.66 -2.04
C TRP A 46 6.75 -4.47 -1.84
N VAL A 47 7.85 -4.08 -2.48
CA VAL A 47 9.17 -4.66 -2.21
C VAL A 47 9.58 -4.39 -0.75
N VAL A 48 9.34 -3.18 -0.23
CA VAL A 48 9.60 -2.88 1.19
C VAL A 48 8.77 -3.79 2.10
N THR A 49 7.45 -3.84 1.93
CA THR A 49 6.61 -4.68 2.81
C THR A 49 6.93 -6.17 2.67
N GLN A 50 7.33 -6.64 1.49
CA GLN A 50 7.83 -8.01 1.33
C GLN A 50 9.10 -8.25 2.14
N ARG A 51 10.10 -7.37 2.06
CA ARG A 51 11.37 -7.51 2.80
C ARG A 51 11.16 -7.49 4.32
N LEU A 52 10.12 -6.82 4.79
CA LEU A 52 9.75 -6.77 6.20
C LEU A 52 8.92 -7.98 6.68
N GLY A 53 8.42 -8.82 5.77
CA GLY A 53 7.50 -9.91 6.10
C GLY A 53 6.03 -9.49 6.19
N LEU A 54 5.69 -8.28 5.76
CA LEU A 54 4.38 -7.63 5.87
C LEU A 54 3.59 -7.63 4.55
N ALA A 55 3.98 -8.46 3.57
CA ALA A 55 3.37 -8.44 2.24
C ALA A 55 1.85 -8.72 2.26
N GLY A 56 1.39 -9.62 3.14
CA GLY A 56 -0.03 -9.96 3.26
C GLY A 56 -0.89 -8.81 3.81
N GLY A 57 -0.32 -7.98 4.68
CA GLY A 57 -0.99 -6.82 5.27
C GLY A 57 -0.85 -5.55 4.43
N SER A 58 -0.27 -5.63 3.24
CA SER A 58 0.06 -4.45 2.44
C SER A 58 -1.14 -3.98 1.60
N LYS A 59 -1.73 -2.86 2.00
CA LYS A 59 -2.88 -2.23 1.33
C LYS A 59 -2.42 -0.98 0.56
N ILE A 60 -3.11 -0.68 -0.54
CA ILE A 60 -2.86 0.51 -1.35
C ILE A 60 -4.13 1.31 -1.52
N VAL A 61 -3.99 2.64 -1.46
CA VAL A 61 -5.05 3.56 -1.83
C VAL A 61 -4.83 3.99 -3.28
N GLY A 62 -5.71 3.54 -4.18
CA GLY A 62 -5.59 3.70 -5.62
C GLY A 62 -6.77 4.45 -6.25
N LYS A 63 -6.60 4.85 -7.52
CA LYS A 63 -7.70 5.41 -8.32
C LYS A 63 -8.71 4.31 -8.68
N GLN A 64 -10.00 4.59 -8.57
CA GLN A 64 -11.07 3.62 -8.81
C GLN A 64 -11.01 2.99 -10.20
N SER A 65 -10.60 3.74 -11.22
CA SER A 65 -10.44 3.21 -12.58
C SER A 65 -9.41 2.07 -12.66
N LEU A 66 -8.42 2.02 -11.77
CA LEU A 66 -7.39 0.97 -11.76
C LEU A 66 -7.96 -0.40 -11.40
N ARG A 67 -9.10 -0.46 -10.71
CA ARG A 67 -9.81 -1.72 -10.41
C ARG A 67 -10.19 -2.49 -11.67
N LEU A 68 -10.39 -1.78 -12.78
CA LEU A 68 -10.80 -2.37 -14.07
C LEU A 68 -9.64 -2.94 -14.87
N LEU A 69 -8.38 -2.67 -14.47
CA LEU A 69 -7.23 -3.22 -15.17
C LEU A 69 -7.14 -4.73 -14.95
N PRO A 70 -7.00 -5.54 -16.01
CA PRO A 70 -6.84 -6.97 -15.86
C PRO A 70 -5.54 -7.27 -15.11
N ILE A 71 -5.53 -8.38 -14.38
CA ILE A 71 -4.40 -8.85 -13.56
C ILE A 71 -4.10 -7.89 -12.39
N ILE A 72 -3.54 -6.71 -12.64
CA ILE A 72 -3.09 -5.78 -11.59
C ILE A 72 -4.27 -5.23 -10.79
N GLY A 73 -5.33 -4.76 -11.46
CA GLY A 73 -6.53 -4.24 -10.80
C GLY A 73 -7.24 -5.31 -9.98
N TRP A 74 -7.27 -6.54 -10.49
CA TRP A 74 -7.83 -7.69 -9.78
C TRP A 74 -6.98 -8.08 -8.58
N CYS A 75 -5.66 -8.13 -8.72
CA CYS A 75 -4.74 -8.36 -7.61
C CYS A 75 -5.01 -7.35 -6.49
N TRP A 76 -5.07 -6.06 -6.82
CA TRP A 76 -5.37 -5.02 -5.82
C TRP A 76 -6.75 -5.18 -5.19
N TYR A 77 -7.76 -5.55 -5.98
CA TYR A 77 -9.08 -5.83 -5.46
C TYR A 77 -9.09 -6.98 -4.45
N PHE A 78 -8.46 -8.11 -4.78
CA PHE A 78 -8.40 -9.28 -3.91
C PHE A 78 -7.49 -9.09 -2.69
N THR A 79 -6.53 -8.16 -2.76
CA THR A 79 -5.72 -7.76 -1.59
C THR A 79 -6.36 -6.63 -0.78
N GLU A 80 -7.62 -6.28 -1.06
CA GLU A 80 -8.40 -5.27 -0.36
C GLU A 80 -7.82 -3.85 -0.43
N ALA A 81 -7.36 -3.46 -1.62
CA ALA A 81 -7.01 -2.08 -1.89
C ALA A 81 -8.23 -1.15 -1.73
N ILE A 82 -7.97 0.08 -1.30
CA ILE A 82 -8.99 1.13 -1.16
C ILE A 82 -9.01 1.93 -2.47
N PHE A 83 -10.19 2.02 -3.09
CA PHE A 83 -10.34 2.62 -4.42
C PHE A 83 -11.12 3.94 -4.35
N LEU A 84 -10.50 5.04 -4.79
CA LEU A 84 -11.05 6.40 -4.70
C LEU A 84 -11.36 7.02 -6.07
N ARG A 85 -12.40 7.84 -6.14
CA ARG A 85 -12.82 8.57 -7.35
C ARG A 85 -11.96 9.80 -7.65
N ARG A 86 -11.13 10.24 -6.70
CA ARG A 86 -10.39 11.51 -6.69
C ARG A 86 -11.30 12.73 -6.53
N VAL A 87 -12.38 12.56 -5.76
CA VAL A 87 -13.35 13.60 -5.41
C VAL A 87 -13.61 13.55 -3.91
N TRP A 88 -13.02 14.49 -3.17
CA TRP A 88 -12.98 14.49 -1.70
C TRP A 88 -14.35 14.34 -1.03
N SER A 89 -15.37 15.04 -1.54
CA SER A 89 -16.73 15.01 -0.98
C SER A 89 -17.33 13.61 -0.89
N SER A 90 -16.97 12.73 -1.83
CA SER A 90 -17.41 11.33 -1.83
C SER A 90 -16.37 10.38 -1.23
N ASP A 91 -15.09 10.65 -1.47
CA ASP A 91 -13.99 9.77 -1.08
C ASP A 91 -13.73 9.77 0.42
N LYS A 92 -14.08 10.83 1.14
CA LYS A 92 -13.95 10.89 2.61
C LYS A 92 -14.72 9.74 3.28
N ALA A 93 -15.99 9.56 2.92
CA ALA A 93 -16.82 8.50 3.49
C ALA A 93 -16.33 7.09 3.11
N VAL A 94 -15.79 6.93 1.89
CA VAL A 94 -15.19 5.66 1.43
C VAL A 94 -13.93 5.34 2.23
N LEU A 95 -13.04 6.31 2.40
CA LEU A 95 -11.82 6.16 3.21
C LEU A 95 -12.13 5.79 4.65
N GLU A 96 -13.04 6.52 5.31
CA GLU A 96 -13.44 6.25 6.69
C GLU A 96 -14.01 4.84 6.85
N ARG A 97 -14.94 4.45 5.96
CA ARG A 97 -15.53 3.11 5.97
C ARG A 97 -14.48 2.02 5.78
N ASP A 98 -13.63 2.15 4.75
CA ASP A 98 -12.70 1.09 4.38
C ASP A 98 -11.54 0.98 5.38
N LEU A 99 -11.05 2.10 5.92
CA LEU A 99 -10.06 2.08 7.00
C LEU A 99 -10.63 1.48 8.28
N LYS A 100 -11.85 1.84 8.65
CA LYS A 100 -12.52 1.26 9.82
C LYS A 100 -12.71 -0.25 9.66
N ARG A 101 -13.15 -0.70 8.48
CA ARG A 101 -13.24 -2.13 8.15
C ARG A 101 -11.90 -2.86 8.32
N LEU A 102 -10.78 -2.26 7.89
CA LEU A 102 -9.46 -2.87 8.09
C LEU A 102 -9.11 -3.02 9.58
N VAL A 103 -9.46 -2.05 10.41
CA VAL A 103 -9.20 -2.11 11.86
C VAL A 103 -10.12 -3.11 12.57
N ASP A 104 -11.38 -3.17 12.16
CA ASP A 104 -12.41 -3.99 12.82
C ASP A 104 -12.31 -5.48 12.40
N ASP A 105 -11.97 -5.78 11.14
CA ASP A 105 -11.99 -7.14 10.58
C ASP A 105 -10.68 -7.91 10.83
N TYR A 106 -9.54 -7.22 10.98
CA TYR A 106 -8.24 -7.89 11.13
C TYR A 106 -7.96 -8.31 12.59
N PRO A 107 -7.32 -9.47 12.81
CA PRO A 107 -6.89 -9.88 14.14
C PRO A 107 -5.94 -8.86 14.77
N LYS A 108 -5.96 -8.72 16.10
CA LYS A 108 -5.11 -7.78 16.84
C LYS A 108 -3.61 -8.00 16.62
N ASP A 109 -3.19 -9.24 16.37
CA ASP A 109 -1.79 -9.60 16.13
C ASP A 109 -1.41 -9.56 14.64
N TYR A 110 -2.28 -9.03 13.78
CA TYR A 110 -2.03 -8.90 12.36
C TYR A 110 -1.77 -7.45 11.97
N ASN A 111 -0.49 -7.15 11.70
CA ASN A 111 -0.08 -5.82 11.29
C ASN A 111 -0.31 -5.60 9.80
N PHE A 112 -0.99 -4.50 9.46
CA PHE A 112 -1.21 -4.06 8.10
C PHE A 112 -0.69 -2.64 7.88
N THR A 113 -0.33 -2.39 6.62
CA THR A 113 0.19 -1.11 6.18
C THR A 113 -0.68 -0.57 5.07
N VAL A 114 -1.22 0.64 5.23
CA VAL A 114 -1.97 1.35 4.19
C VAL A 114 -1.09 2.40 3.55
N ARG A 115 -0.91 2.33 2.22
CA ARG A 115 -0.05 3.26 1.48
C ARG A 115 -0.87 4.28 0.70
N PHE A 116 -0.60 5.55 0.95
CA PHE A 116 -1.21 6.68 0.28
C PHE A 116 -0.19 7.33 -0.67
N PRO A 117 -0.42 7.26 -1.99
CA PRO A 117 0.31 8.06 -2.94
C PRO A 117 -0.23 9.49 -2.94
N PHE A 118 0.53 10.43 -2.39
CA PHE A 118 0.25 11.86 -2.45
C PHE A 118 0.92 12.50 -3.66
N HIS A 119 0.17 13.23 -4.47
CA HIS A 119 0.76 14.17 -5.43
C HIS A 119 0.93 15.52 -4.74
N ILE A 120 2.18 15.93 -4.49
CA ILE A 120 2.49 17.34 -4.20
C ILE A 120 2.44 18.06 -5.55
N LYS A 121 1.50 18.98 -5.72
CA LYS A 121 1.51 19.94 -6.83
C LYS A 121 2.42 21.11 -6.48
#